data_AF-A0A919T545-F1
#
_entry.id   AF-A0A919T545-F1
#
_cell.length_a   1.000
_cell.length_b   1.000
_cell.length_c   1.000
_cell.angle_alpha   90.00
_cell.angle_beta   90.00
_cell.angle_gamma   90.00
#
_symmetry.space_group_name_H-M   'P 1'
#
loop_
_entity.id
_entity.type
_entity.pdbx_description
1 polymer ?
#
loop_
_entity_poly.entity_id
_entity_poly.type
_entity_poly.pdbx_seq_one_letter_code
_entity_poly.pdbx_strand_id
1 'polypeptide(L)'
;MTEPWEEFECDQWTPNDAEKALRWVLRAMHNAQQGLRDARDAEVTAKHEYEREKRKAFFAPDCPKPARGGHTVADRDAFIEQSTALERERYELAQATTAAAQDHLRTLNSQSVVMSALAKNVQQTFAVVGAR
;
A
#
# COMPACT_ATOMS: atom_id res chain seq x y z
N MET A 1 1.66 8.85 19.79
CA MET A 1 2.45 9.86 19.05
C MET A 1 1.42 10.72 18.35
N THR A 2 1.18 11.93 18.85
CA THR A 2 0.36 12.93 18.17
C THR A 2 1.03 13.29 16.85
N GLU A 3 0.25 13.35 15.79
CA GLU A 3 0.78 13.69 14.47
C GLU A 3 1.18 15.18 14.48
N PRO A 4 2.38 15.54 13.99
CA PRO A 4 2.96 16.89 14.16
C PRO A 4 2.20 18.05 13.48
N TRP A 5 0.98 17.81 12.98
CA TRP A 5 0.09 18.81 12.38
C TRP A 5 -1.24 19.01 13.14
N GLU A 6 -1.50 18.30 14.25
CA GLU A 6 -2.67 18.58 15.09
C GLU A 6 -2.55 19.91 15.85
N GLU A 7 -1.34 20.43 16.00
CA GLU A 7 -1.03 21.78 16.53
C GLU A 7 -0.55 22.71 15.39
N PHE A 8 -1.26 22.73 14.26
CA PHE A 8 -0.88 23.57 13.11
C PHE A 8 -1.26 25.04 13.34
N GLU A 9 -0.44 25.77 14.09
CA GLU A 9 -0.45 27.24 14.08
C GLU A 9 0.37 27.74 12.89
N CYS A 10 -0.31 28.35 11.91
CA CYS A 10 0.27 28.75 10.62
C CYS A 10 1.10 30.06 10.69
N ASP A 11 1.29 30.64 11.88
CA ASP A 11 1.57 32.07 11.98
C ASP A 11 3.05 32.47 11.90
N GLN A 12 4.00 31.52 11.88
CA GLN A 12 5.36 31.82 11.42
C GLN A 12 6.22 30.56 11.20
N TRP A 13 6.38 30.15 9.94
CA TRP A 13 7.40 29.16 9.59
C TRP A 13 8.77 29.81 9.46
N THR A 14 9.76 29.30 10.19
CA THR A 14 11.16 29.67 9.97
C THR A 14 11.82 28.75 8.93
N PRO A 15 12.96 29.13 8.32
CA PRO A 15 13.70 28.25 7.43
C PRO A 15 14.10 26.92 8.08
N ASN A 16 14.36 26.92 9.39
CA ASN A 16 14.66 25.71 10.15
C ASN A 16 13.44 24.78 10.25
N ASP A 17 12.24 25.34 10.42
CA ASP A 17 11.01 24.53 10.48
C ASP A 17 10.67 23.93 9.12
N ALA A 18 10.87 24.70 8.05
CA ALA A 18 10.79 24.19 6.67
C ALA A 18 11.78 23.05 6.41
N GLU A 19 13.02 23.16 6.89
CA GLU A 19 14.01 22.09 6.77
C GLU A 19 13.60 20.82 7.55
N LYS A 20 13.13 20.98 8.80
CA LYS A 20 12.62 19.85 9.60
C LYS A 20 11.45 19.15 8.90
N ALA A 21 10.53 19.90 8.34
CA ALA A 21 9.38 19.36 7.60
C ALA A 21 9.84 18.59 6.35
N LEU A 22 10.78 19.11 5.58
CA LEU A 22 11.35 18.41 4.42
C LEU A 22 12.07 17.11 4.81
N ARG A 23 12.84 17.12 5.90
CA ARG A 23 13.49 15.91 6.45
C ARG A 23 12.46 14.88 6.94
N TRP A 24 11.37 15.35 7.53
CA TRP A 24 10.25 14.48 7.91
C TRP A 24 9.60 13.83 6.68
N VAL A 25 9.28 14.61 5.65
CA VAL A 25 8.72 14.09 4.39
C VAL A 25 9.65 13.06 3.75
N LEU A 26 10.96 13.33 3.70
CA LEU A 26 11.94 12.38 3.16
C LEU A 26 11.91 11.04 3.92
N ARG A 27 11.87 11.09 5.26
CA ARG A 27 11.77 9.88 6.09
C ARG A 27 10.44 9.16 5.89
N ALA A 28 9.33 9.89 5.84
CA ALA A 28 8.00 9.34 5.60
C ALA A 28 7.93 8.63 4.23
N MET A 29 8.47 9.24 3.19
CA MET A 29 8.57 8.64 1.86
C MET A 29 9.41 7.36 1.86
N HIS A 30 10.56 7.35 2.56
CA HIS A 30 11.39 6.16 2.69
C HIS A 30 10.63 5.01 3.38
N ASN A 31 9.95 5.30 4.48
CA ASN A 31 9.14 4.32 5.21
C ASN A 31 7.98 3.81 4.35
N ALA A 32 7.31 4.68 3.60
CA ALA A 32 6.22 4.29 2.69
C ALA A 32 6.72 3.41 1.53
N GLN A 33 7.93 3.68 1.01
CA GLN A 33 8.56 2.82 -0.01
C GLN A 33 8.88 1.43 0.54
N GLN A 34 9.41 1.34 1.77
CA GLN A 34 9.63 0.07 2.45
C GLN A 34 8.31 -0.67 2.68
N GLY A 35 7.29 -0.01 3.22
CA GLY A 35 5.97 -0.60 3.44
C GLY A 35 5.32 -1.11 2.15
N LEU A 36 5.47 -0.38 1.03
CA LEU A 36 5.00 -0.86 -0.27
C LEU A 36 5.75 -2.11 -0.76
N ARG A 37 7.06 -2.18 -0.52
CA ARG A 37 7.84 -3.37 -0.85
C ARG A 37 7.36 -4.57 -0.04
N ASP A 38 7.21 -4.41 1.26
CA ASP A 38 6.77 -5.48 2.16
C ASP A 38 5.34 -5.96 1.80
N ALA A 39 4.44 -5.03 1.46
CA ALA A 39 3.10 -5.36 0.99
C ALA A 39 3.12 -6.16 -0.33
N ARG A 40 3.98 -5.80 -1.28
CA ARG A 40 4.15 -6.54 -2.55
C ARG A 40 4.70 -7.95 -2.32
N ASP A 41 5.70 -8.08 -1.44
CA ASP A 41 6.28 -9.38 -1.11
C ASP A 41 5.23 -10.29 -0.43
N ALA A 42 4.39 -9.72 0.45
CA ALA A 42 3.26 -10.42 1.07
C ALA A 42 2.17 -10.81 0.05
N GLU A 43 1.81 -9.93 -0.89
CA GLU A 43 0.87 -10.22 -1.98
C GLU A 43 1.36 -11.37 -2.86
N VAL A 44 2.62 -11.34 -3.27
CA VAL A 44 3.23 -12.40 -4.09
C VAL A 44 3.23 -13.72 -3.32
N THR A 45 3.55 -13.69 -2.02
CA THR A 45 3.49 -14.88 -1.16
C THR A 45 2.07 -15.45 -1.12
N ALA A 46 1.07 -14.63 -0.78
CA ALA A 46 -0.33 -15.06 -0.71
C ALA A 46 -0.83 -15.60 -2.06
N LYS A 47 -0.43 -14.99 -3.19
CA LYS A 47 -0.74 -15.49 -4.53
C LYS A 47 -0.18 -16.89 -4.75
N HIS A 48 1.08 -17.10 -4.42
CA HIS A 48 1.72 -18.40 -4.59
C HIS A 48 1.07 -19.48 -3.71
N GLU A 49 0.64 -19.13 -2.51
CA GLU A 49 -0.10 -20.03 -1.63
C GLU A 49 -1.47 -20.38 -2.19
N TYR A 50 -2.26 -19.39 -2.60
CA TYR A 50 -3.56 -19.62 -3.24
C TYR A 50 -3.44 -20.50 -4.48
N GLU A 51 -2.51 -20.20 -5.39
CA GLU A 51 -2.30 -21.01 -6.60
C GLU A 51 -1.81 -22.43 -6.28
N ARG A 52 -1.04 -22.61 -5.20
CA ARG A 52 -0.61 -23.92 -4.73
C ARG A 52 -1.79 -24.73 -4.18
N GLU A 53 -2.63 -24.14 -3.32
CA GLU A 53 -3.80 -24.82 -2.78
C GLU A 53 -4.84 -25.11 -3.86
N LYS A 54 -5.01 -24.21 -4.84
CA LYS A 54 -5.85 -24.44 -6.02
C LYS A 54 -5.40 -25.65 -6.82
N ARG A 55 -4.09 -25.78 -7.06
CA ARG A 55 -3.52 -26.97 -7.71
C ARG A 55 -3.75 -28.24 -6.88
N LYS A 56 -3.59 -28.19 -5.56
CA LYS A 56 -3.86 -29.33 -4.68
C LYS A 56 -5.33 -29.75 -4.72
N ALA A 57 -6.26 -28.80 -4.62
CA ALA A 57 -7.70 -29.06 -4.70
C ALA A 57 -8.08 -29.68 -6.05
N PHE A 58 -7.49 -29.20 -7.15
CA PHE A 58 -7.74 -29.77 -8.48
C PHE A 58 -7.36 -31.25 -8.58
N PHE A 59 -6.24 -31.65 -7.96
CA PHE A 59 -5.75 -33.04 -7.96
C PHE A 59 -6.21 -33.86 -6.75
N ALA A 60 -7.09 -33.32 -5.92
CA ALA A 60 -7.57 -34.01 -4.73
C ALA A 60 -8.38 -35.26 -5.14
N PRO A 61 -8.30 -36.38 -4.38
CA PRO A 61 -9.00 -37.62 -4.73
C PRO A 61 -10.53 -37.49 -4.80
N ASP A 62 -11.08 -36.59 -3.99
CA ASP A 62 -12.49 -36.23 -3.83
C ASP A 62 -12.97 -35.15 -4.82
N CYS A 63 -12.05 -34.56 -5.58
CA CYS A 63 -12.37 -33.56 -6.60
C CYS A 63 -13.30 -34.16 -7.66
N PRO A 64 -14.47 -33.53 -7.93
CA PRO A 64 -15.42 -34.01 -8.94
C PRO A 64 -14.74 -34.17 -10.31
N LYS A 65 -14.85 -35.36 -10.91
CA LYS A 65 -14.28 -35.65 -12.23
C LYS A 65 -15.37 -35.51 -13.28
N PRO A 66 -15.29 -34.49 -14.16
CA PRO A 66 -16.33 -34.26 -15.14
C PRO A 66 -16.48 -35.44 -16.10
N ALA A 67 -17.69 -35.96 -16.25
CA ALA A 67 -18.01 -37.08 -17.12
C ALA A 67 -19.44 -36.97 -17.67
N ARG A 68 -19.70 -37.58 -18.83
CA ARG A 68 -21.02 -37.54 -19.46
C ARG A 68 -22.05 -38.26 -18.59
N GLY A 69 -23.07 -37.53 -18.11
CA GLY A 69 -24.11 -38.06 -17.22
C GLY A 69 -23.72 -38.13 -15.74
N GLY A 70 -22.58 -37.54 -15.35
CA GLY A 70 -22.13 -37.44 -13.95
C GLY A 70 -21.87 -35.99 -13.56
N HIS A 71 -20.80 -35.75 -12.79
CA HIS A 71 -20.39 -34.40 -12.41
C HIS A 71 -20.09 -33.53 -13.64
N THR A 72 -20.44 -32.26 -13.52
CA THR A 72 -20.16 -31.24 -14.51
C THR A 72 -18.82 -30.55 -14.23
N VAL A 73 -18.35 -29.77 -15.19
CA VAL A 73 -17.19 -28.88 -14.98
C VAL A 73 -17.49 -27.85 -13.89
N ALA A 74 -18.73 -27.35 -13.82
CA ALA A 74 -19.15 -26.39 -12.81
C ALA A 74 -19.07 -26.98 -11.38
N ASP A 75 -19.42 -28.26 -11.20
CA ASP A 75 -19.33 -28.91 -9.89
C ASP A 75 -17.88 -29.01 -9.39
N ARG A 76 -16.95 -29.29 -10.31
CA ARG A 76 -15.51 -29.31 -9.99
C ARG A 76 -15.01 -27.91 -9.65
N ASP A 77 -15.38 -26.91 -10.44
CA ASP A 77 -14.90 -25.55 -10.24
C ASP A 77 -15.45 -24.97 -8.92
N ALA A 78 -16.71 -25.26 -8.58
CA ALA A 78 -17.31 -24.93 -7.29
C ALA A 78 -16.59 -25.62 -6.12
N PHE A 79 -16.25 -26.90 -6.26
CA PHE A 79 -15.46 -27.64 -5.26
C PHE A 79 -14.08 -26.98 -5.03
N ILE A 80 -13.37 -26.62 -6.10
CA ILE A 80 -12.06 -25.97 -6.00
C ILE A 80 -12.18 -24.59 -5.37
N GLU A 81 -13.18 -23.80 -5.76
CA GLU A 81 -13.43 -22.47 -5.21
C GLU A 81 -13.73 -22.55 -3.71
N GLN A 82 -14.60 -23.46 -3.29
CA GLN A 82 -14.93 -23.65 -1.89
C GLN A 82 -13.72 -24.14 -1.07
N SER A 83 -12.92 -25.05 -1.65
CA SER A 83 -11.72 -25.60 -1.00
C SER A 83 -10.57 -24.61 -0.87
N THR A 84 -10.59 -23.50 -1.64
CA THR A 84 -9.53 -22.48 -1.66
C THR A 84 -10.01 -21.09 -1.24
N ALA A 85 -11.23 -20.99 -0.70
CA ALA A 85 -11.87 -19.71 -0.40
C ALA A 85 -11.05 -18.86 0.60
N LEU A 86 -10.48 -19.48 1.63
CA LEU A 86 -9.70 -18.78 2.65
C LEU A 86 -8.41 -18.18 2.08
N GLU A 87 -7.68 -18.94 1.27
CA GLU A 87 -6.42 -18.53 0.66
C GLU A 87 -6.66 -17.47 -0.43
N ARG A 88 -7.81 -17.57 -1.13
CA ARG A 88 -8.27 -16.53 -2.04
C ARG A 88 -8.56 -15.24 -1.29
N GLU A 89 -9.31 -15.29 -0.19
CA GLU A 89 -9.60 -14.13 0.65
C GLU A 89 -8.31 -13.47 1.15
N ARG A 90 -7.34 -14.26 1.64
CA ARG A 90 -6.02 -13.76 2.06
C ARG A 90 -5.29 -13.05 0.92
N TYR A 91 -5.32 -13.61 -0.29
CA TYR A 91 -4.72 -12.98 -1.46
C TYR A 91 -5.44 -11.67 -1.85
N GLU A 92 -6.77 -11.64 -1.80
CA GLU A 92 -7.56 -10.43 -2.08
C GLU A 92 -7.29 -9.32 -1.06
N LEU A 93 -7.18 -9.65 0.23
CA LEU A 93 -6.77 -8.71 1.28
C LEU A 93 -5.35 -8.18 1.07
N ALA A 94 -4.41 -9.05 0.64
CA ALA A 94 -3.06 -8.63 0.34
C ALA A 94 -3.00 -7.67 -0.86
N GLN A 95 -3.78 -7.91 -1.92
CA GLN A 95 -3.92 -6.97 -3.04
C GLN A 95 -4.46 -5.62 -2.59
N ALA A 96 -5.51 -5.61 -1.76
CA ALA A 96 -6.08 -4.38 -1.22
C ALA A 96 -5.06 -3.60 -0.37
N THR A 97 -4.23 -4.32 0.40
CA THR A 97 -3.16 -3.73 1.22
C THR A 97 -2.07 -3.12 0.33
N THR A 98 -1.65 -3.80 -0.74
CA THR A 98 -0.71 -3.23 -1.72
C THR A 98 -1.28 -1.98 -2.37
N ALA A 99 -2.55 -1.99 -2.78
CA ALA A 99 -3.20 -0.84 -3.39
C ALA A 99 -3.23 0.37 -2.44
N ALA A 100 -3.60 0.15 -1.17
CA ALA A 100 -3.57 1.18 -0.14
C ALA A 100 -2.15 1.75 0.09
N ALA A 101 -1.13 0.89 0.10
CA ALA A 101 0.26 1.33 0.24
C ALA A 101 0.73 2.18 -0.97
N GLN A 102 0.31 1.82 -2.20
CA GLN A 102 0.59 2.61 -3.40
C GLN A 102 -0.07 3.99 -3.34
N ASP A 103 -1.33 4.05 -2.92
CA ASP A 103 -2.07 5.30 -2.78
C ASP A 103 -1.49 6.20 -1.68
N HIS A 104 -1.04 5.61 -0.57
CA HIS A 104 -0.34 6.34 0.48
C HIS A 104 0.96 6.97 -0.05
N LEU A 105 1.78 6.20 -0.78
CA LEU A 105 3.01 6.72 -1.39
C LEU A 105 2.72 7.83 -2.41
N ARG A 106 1.65 7.69 -3.20
CA ARG A 106 1.20 8.74 -4.15
C ARG A 106 0.78 10.01 -3.42
N THR A 107 0.04 9.87 -2.33
CA THR A 107 -0.38 11.00 -1.47
C THR A 107 0.83 11.74 -0.90
N LEU A 108 1.81 11.01 -0.35
CA LEU A 108 3.05 11.60 0.17
C LEU A 108 3.85 12.32 -0.91
N ASN A 109 3.91 11.79 -2.13
CA ASN A 109 4.54 12.48 -3.26
C ASN A 109 3.83 13.80 -3.60
N SER A 110 2.50 13.84 -3.58
CA SER A 110 1.77 15.08 -3.80
C SER A 110 2.00 16.09 -2.67
N GLN A 111 2.02 15.63 -1.42
CA GLN A 111 2.30 16.46 -0.24
C GLN A 111 3.74 17.01 -0.28
N SER A 112 4.72 16.23 -0.74
CA SER A 112 6.12 16.66 -0.80
C SER A 112 6.34 17.82 -1.77
N VAL A 113 5.59 17.85 -2.88
CA VAL A 113 5.62 18.96 -3.85
C VAL A 113 5.11 20.25 -3.21
N VAL A 114 3.98 20.19 -2.50
CA VAL A 114 3.42 21.35 -1.77
C VAL A 114 4.40 21.82 -0.69
N MET A 115 4.97 20.89 0.07
CA MET A 115 5.95 21.17 1.12
C MET A 115 7.20 21.88 0.57
N SER A 116 7.74 21.41 -0.56
CA SER A 116 8.89 22.03 -1.23
C SER A 116 8.59 23.45 -1.70
N ALA A 117 7.39 23.69 -2.25
CA ALA A 117 6.95 25.03 -2.64
C ALA A 117 6.84 25.98 -1.42
N LEU A 118 6.26 25.50 -0.31
CA LEU A 118 6.18 26.27 0.94
C LEU A 118 7.57 26.59 1.50
N ALA A 119 8.47 25.61 1.56
CA ALA A 119 9.83 25.81 2.04
C ALA A 119 10.59 26.87 1.21
N LYS A 120 10.42 26.86 -0.11
CA LYS A 120 11.00 27.88 -1.00
C LYS A 120 10.45 29.27 -0.70
N ASN A 121 9.14 29.41 -0.49
CA ASN A 121 8.52 30.69 -0.14
C ASN A 121 9.05 31.22 1.19
N VAL A 122 9.17 30.36 2.22
CA VAL A 122 9.74 30.73 3.53
C VAL A 122 11.17 31.24 3.39
N GLN A 123 12.02 30.54 2.63
CA GLN A 123 13.40 30.98 2.37
C GLN A 123 13.44 32.36 1.69
N GLN A 124 12.58 32.59 0.68
CA GLN A 124 12.51 33.87 -0.02
C GLN A 124 12.05 35.00 0.90
N THR A 125 11.00 34.78 1.69
CA THR A 125 10.48 35.79 2.63
C THR A 125 11.51 36.13 3.70
N PHE A 126 12.19 35.14 4.28
CA PHE A 126 13.25 35.38 5.26
C PHE A 126 14.45 36.13 4.67
N ALA A 127 14.85 35.82 3.44
CA ALA A 127 15.94 36.54 2.77
C ALA A 127 15.60 38.02 2.53
N VAL A 128 14.34 38.34 2.21
CA VAL A 128 13.88 39.72 2.02
C VAL A 128 13.76 40.48 3.34
N VAL A 129 13.27 39.83 4.40
CA VAL A 129 13.11 40.44 5.73
C VAL A 129 14.45 40.62 6.44
N GLY A 130 15.38 39.67 6.31
CA GLY A 130 16.72 39.75 6.90
C GLY A 130 17.72 40.64 6.15
N ALA A 131 17.36 41.12 4.95
CA ALA A 131 18.15 42.06 4.16
C ALA A 131 17.78 43.55 4.41
N ARG A 132 16.80 43.81 5.28
CA ARG A 132 16.47 45.15 5.80
C ARG A 132 17.08 45.33 7.18
#